data_AF-A0A640VKT2-F1
#
_entry.id   AF-A0A640VKT2-F1
#
_cell.length_a   1.000
_cell.length_b   1.000
_cell.length_c   1.000
_cell.angle_alpha   90.00
_cell.angle_beta   90.00
_cell.angle_gamma   90.00
#
_symmetry.space_group_name_H-M   'P 1'
#
loop_
_entity.id
_entity.type
_entity.pdbx_description
1 polymer ?
#
loop_
_entity_poly.entity_id
_entity_poly.type
_entity_poly.pdbx_seq_one_letter_code
_entity_poly.pdbx_strand_id
1 'polypeptide(L)'
;MSKVNSTVATTDEEIRDAQFDAMLAEPETGEPPEVVLPKGHSLRFSPSDAYWPKDPANVPDTWHLPPAYATGSFELTGDLIRRHAELGDYPLNSFDHGLLILALRGAALADGARSAEDQTSVSLTAVRPDHETYRCLVGVFDISRDRLSVYEGSTVPRRTGMAAYANGGRRCNMLPTGLYGYCVGNHYSKRKGQVLVLHHVLRLGRGPEPADASDALVLRTRNDLAYGTQDIWDLTDPRDNIHPAFIKDSFSSLGCLTVRGSQAFDDSSAEGSDEWKQFRGAAQLSGATRGRSYQLLLTTAHELAAISATTPADGLICLRQGSYGERVRRLQGQLGVAQDLSLGPRTAEALTKAQFAVLGFSTATWSARMATMMGLQF
;
A
#
# COMPACT_ATOMS: atom_id res chain seq x y z
N MET A 1 1.49 25.53 -53.08
CA MET A 1 2.44 25.33 -51.96
C MET A 1 1.74 25.75 -50.67
N SER A 2 1.29 24.79 -49.86
CA SER A 2 0.91 25.02 -48.47
C SER A 2 1.24 23.73 -47.72
N LYS A 3 2.30 23.80 -46.89
CA LYS A 3 2.74 22.68 -46.04
C LYS A 3 1.94 22.75 -44.75
N VAL A 4 1.11 21.75 -44.52
CA VAL A 4 0.49 21.49 -43.21
C VAL A 4 1.55 20.87 -42.33
N ASN A 5 1.96 21.59 -41.29
CA ASN A 5 2.90 21.09 -40.29
C ASN A 5 2.19 20.12 -39.35
N SER A 6 2.70 18.89 -39.41
CA SER A 6 2.61 17.81 -38.43
C SER A 6 2.47 18.30 -36.98
N THR A 7 1.39 17.85 -36.34
CA THR A 7 1.28 17.72 -34.89
C THR A 7 2.33 16.72 -34.41
N VAL A 8 3.10 17.15 -33.41
CA VAL A 8 4.12 16.37 -32.73
C VAL A 8 3.43 15.33 -31.86
N ALA A 9 3.43 14.08 -32.32
CA ALA A 9 3.31 12.93 -31.45
C ALA A 9 4.61 12.87 -30.63
N THR A 10 4.54 13.18 -29.33
CA THR A 10 5.61 12.84 -28.40
C THR A 10 5.59 11.33 -28.24
N THR A 11 6.55 10.67 -28.88
CA THR A 11 6.82 9.23 -28.77
C THR A 11 7.16 8.85 -27.33
N ASP A 12 6.59 7.72 -26.89
CA ASP A 12 6.61 7.12 -25.54
C ASP A 12 7.99 6.77 -24.93
N GLU A 13 9.12 7.22 -25.48
CA GLU A 13 10.38 6.52 -25.22
C GLU A 13 11.39 7.19 -24.27
N GLU A 14 11.21 8.43 -23.80
CA GLU A 14 12.27 9.09 -22.99
C GLU A 14 11.78 10.03 -21.86
N ILE A 15 10.85 9.59 -21.01
CA ILE A 15 10.78 10.19 -19.66
C ILE A 15 11.67 9.35 -18.75
N ARG A 16 12.91 9.82 -18.53
CA ARG A 16 13.86 9.20 -17.60
C ARG A 16 13.21 9.04 -16.22
N ASP A 17 13.29 7.84 -15.65
CA ASP A 17 12.64 7.37 -14.42
C ASP A 17 12.55 8.39 -13.28
N ALA A 18 13.62 9.12 -12.99
CA ALA A 18 13.67 10.11 -11.92
C ALA A 18 12.73 11.31 -12.15
N GLN A 19 12.48 11.69 -13.41
CA GLN A 19 11.51 12.74 -13.74
C GLN A 19 10.08 12.25 -13.55
N PHE A 20 9.84 10.95 -13.67
CA PHE A 20 8.53 10.35 -13.56
C PHE A 20 8.10 10.20 -12.10
N ASP A 21 9.00 9.77 -11.21
CA ASP A 21 8.73 9.73 -9.76
C ASP A 21 8.48 11.14 -9.20
N ALA A 22 9.24 12.13 -9.67
CA ALA A 22 9.01 13.53 -9.33
C ALA A 22 7.63 14.02 -9.79
N MET A 23 7.08 13.42 -10.84
CA MET A 23 5.78 13.74 -11.45
C MET A 23 4.60 13.12 -10.72
N LEU A 24 4.80 12.18 -9.79
CA LEU A 24 3.70 11.52 -9.07
C LEU A 24 3.71 11.74 -7.58
N ALA A 25 4.65 12.51 -7.05
CA ALA A 25 4.60 12.84 -5.65
C ALA A 25 3.84 14.16 -5.43
N GLU A 26 2.85 14.12 -4.54
CA GLU A 26 2.08 15.30 -4.18
C GLU A 26 2.96 16.34 -3.48
N PRO A 27 2.70 17.65 -3.66
CA PRO A 27 3.37 18.68 -2.88
C PRO A 27 2.96 18.57 -1.41
N GLU A 28 3.92 18.28 -0.52
CA GLU A 28 3.71 18.32 0.93
C GLU A 28 3.45 19.77 1.36
N THR A 29 2.44 20.00 2.20
CA THR A 29 2.18 21.31 2.81
C THR A 29 2.78 21.33 4.20
N GLY A 30 3.77 22.18 4.44
CA GLY A 30 4.42 22.32 5.74
C GLY A 30 5.51 21.28 5.96
N GLU A 31 6.61 21.42 5.21
CA GLU A 31 7.83 20.64 5.43
C GLU A 31 8.35 20.87 6.87
N PRO A 32 8.44 19.84 7.72
CA PRO A 32 9.32 19.89 8.88
C PRO A 32 10.75 20.12 8.38
N PRO A 33 11.61 20.82 9.14
CA PRO A 33 12.96 21.17 8.69
C PRO A 33 13.70 19.94 8.19
N GLU A 34 14.30 20.09 7.01
CA GLU A 34 15.14 19.10 6.37
C GLU A 34 16.19 18.60 7.38
N VAL A 35 16.22 17.28 7.62
CA VAL A 35 17.25 16.68 8.48
C VAL A 35 18.56 16.77 7.70
N VAL A 36 19.34 17.82 7.96
CA VAL A 36 20.66 18.02 7.38
C VAL A 36 21.57 16.90 7.88
N LEU A 37 21.89 15.94 7.01
CA LEU A 37 22.86 14.90 7.32
C LEU A 37 24.25 15.51 7.57
N PRO A 38 25.03 15.00 8.55
CA PRO A 38 26.38 15.48 8.81
C PRO A 38 27.24 15.41 7.54
N LYS A 39 27.95 16.50 7.23
CA LYS A 39 28.92 16.53 6.12
C LYS A 39 30.11 15.64 6.47
N GLY A 40 30.17 14.46 5.88
CA GLY A 40 31.33 13.57 5.95
C GLY A 40 30.92 12.11 5.78
N HIS A 41 31.15 11.56 4.58
CA HIS A 41 30.86 10.17 4.21
C HIS A 41 29.39 9.74 4.32
N SER A 42 28.46 10.48 3.70
CA SER A 42 27.14 9.90 3.41
C SER A 42 27.32 8.81 2.34
N LEU A 43 27.13 7.55 2.70
CA LEU A 43 26.87 6.49 1.73
C LEU A 43 25.81 7.02 0.75
N ARG A 44 26.18 7.17 -0.52
CA ARG A 44 25.21 7.52 -1.56
C ARG A 44 24.58 6.24 -2.04
N PHE A 45 23.33 6.02 -1.68
CA PHE A 45 22.58 4.88 -2.19
C PHE A 45 22.24 5.09 -3.66
N SER A 46 22.33 4.02 -4.43
CA SER A 46 21.85 3.91 -5.80
C SER A 46 20.53 3.14 -5.82
N PRO A 47 19.70 3.29 -6.86
CA PRO A 47 18.49 2.49 -7.00
C PRO A 47 18.76 0.98 -6.97
N SER A 48 19.91 0.52 -7.46
CA SER A 48 20.30 -0.90 -7.42
C SER A 48 20.59 -1.44 -6.02
N ASP A 49 20.75 -0.57 -5.01
CA ASP A 49 20.94 -1.00 -3.63
C ASP A 49 19.60 -1.36 -2.95
N ALA A 50 18.46 -0.99 -3.53
CA ALA A 50 17.15 -1.33 -2.97
C ALA A 50 16.84 -2.81 -3.09
N TYR A 51 16.32 -3.40 -2.01
CA TYR A 51 15.98 -4.81 -1.97
C TYR A 51 14.84 -5.09 -0.99
N TRP A 52 14.15 -6.20 -1.19
CA TRP A 52 13.22 -6.73 -0.19
C TRP A 52 13.98 -7.60 0.82
N PRO A 53 13.76 -7.44 2.14
CA PRO A 53 14.49 -8.19 3.15
C PRO A 53 14.49 -9.70 2.87
N LYS A 54 15.69 -10.31 2.92
CA LYS A 54 15.83 -11.76 2.63
C LYS A 54 15.35 -12.62 3.78
N ASP A 55 15.57 -12.15 5.00
CA ASP A 55 15.13 -12.78 6.24
C ASP A 55 13.69 -12.34 6.54
N PRO A 56 12.71 -13.28 6.59
CA PRO A 56 11.34 -12.97 6.99
C PRO A 56 11.24 -12.33 8.38
N ALA A 57 12.23 -12.54 9.27
CA ALA A 57 12.30 -11.89 10.57
C ALA A 57 12.67 -10.40 10.50
N ASN A 58 13.03 -9.87 9.32
CA ASN A 58 13.21 -8.45 9.07
C ASN A 58 12.10 -7.86 8.18
N VAL A 59 10.98 -8.56 7.97
CA VAL A 59 9.83 -8.04 7.21
C VAL A 59 8.68 -7.75 8.18
N PRO A 60 8.38 -6.48 8.51
CA PRO A 60 7.34 -6.13 9.49
C PRO A 60 6.00 -6.81 9.26
N ASP A 61 5.53 -6.85 8.01
CA ASP A 61 4.21 -7.39 7.67
C ASP A 61 4.09 -8.91 7.85
N THR A 62 5.20 -9.65 7.70
CA THR A 62 5.18 -11.12 7.73
C THR A 62 5.94 -11.71 8.90
N TRP A 63 6.51 -10.88 9.78
CA TRP A 63 7.34 -11.30 10.91
C TRP A 63 6.66 -12.33 11.83
N HIS A 64 5.34 -12.18 11.99
CA HIS A 64 4.52 -13.04 12.84
C HIS A 64 4.16 -14.39 12.18
N LEU A 65 4.47 -14.57 10.90
CA LEU A 65 4.05 -15.72 10.11
C LEU A 65 5.14 -16.80 10.03
N PRO A 66 4.75 -18.09 9.92
CA PRO A 66 5.70 -19.16 9.64
C PRO A 66 6.36 -18.98 8.26
N PRO A 67 7.70 -19.08 8.13
CA PRO A 67 8.40 -18.94 6.85
C PRO A 67 7.98 -19.92 5.75
N ALA A 68 7.43 -21.09 6.13
CA ALA A 68 7.02 -22.15 5.21
C ALA A 68 5.96 -21.72 4.18
N TYR A 69 5.23 -20.63 4.45
CA TYR A 69 4.17 -20.13 3.56
C TYR A 69 4.61 -18.96 2.66
N ALA A 70 5.88 -18.54 2.72
CA ALA A 70 6.38 -17.36 1.99
C ALA A 70 6.39 -17.51 0.46
N THR A 71 6.28 -18.74 -0.05
CA THR A 71 6.24 -19.06 -1.50
C THR A 71 5.09 -20.02 -1.84
N GLY A 72 4.04 -20.04 -1.00
CA GLY A 72 2.90 -20.93 -1.20
C GLY A 72 1.98 -20.47 -2.33
N SER A 73 1.32 -21.42 -3.00
CA SER A 73 0.15 -21.16 -3.83
C SER A 73 -1.12 -21.42 -3.03
N PHE A 74 -2.17 -20.64 -3.28
CA PHE A 74 -3.45 -20.74 -2.59
C PHE A 74 -4.58 -20.20 -3.46
N GLU A 75 -5.81 -20.59 -3.13
CA GLU A 75 -7.01 -20.00 -3.72
C GLU A 75 -7.46 -18.81 -2.90
N LEU A 76 -7.50 -17.62 -3.51
CA LEU A 76 -8.18 -16.47 -2.95
C LEU A 76 -9.68 -16.62 -3.18
N THR A 77 -10.46 -16.65 -2.10
CA THR A 77 -11.92 -16.72 -2.11
C THR A 77 -12.51 -15.65 -1.20
N GLY A 78 -13.82 -15.37 -1.33
CA GLY A 78 -14.52 -14.50 -0.40
C GLY A 78 -14.41 -14.99 1.05
N ASP A 79 -14.49 -16.29 1.28
CA ASP A 79 -14.36 -16.88 2.62
C ASP A 79 -12.97 -16.69 3.21
N LEU A 80 -11.91 -16.80 2.40
CA LEU A 80 -10.55 -16.53 2.86
C LEU A 80 -10.38 -15.06 3.28
N ILE A 81 -10.98 -14.12 2.54
CA ILE A 81 -10.95 -12.69 2.87
C ILE A 81 -11.71 -12.42 4.17
N ARG A 82 -12.92 -12.97 4.33
CA ARG A 82 -13.71 -12.84 5.56
C ARG A 82 -12.97 -13.42 6.76
N ARG A 83 -12.38 -14.61 6.62
CA ARG A 83 -11.56 -15.22 7.66
C ARG A 83 -10.33 -14.39 8.02
N HIS A 84 -9.65 -13.79 7.04
CA HIS A 84 -8.55 -12.87 7.31
C HIS A 84 -9.03 -11.63 8.08
N ALA A 85 -10.19 -11.09 7.72
CA ALA A 85 -10.79 -9.97 8.44
C ALA A 85 -11.18 -10.32 9.88
N GLU A 86 -11.74 -11.51 10.12
CA GLU A 86 -12.03 -12.01 11.46
C GLU A 86 -10.76 -12.14 12.31
N LEU A 87 -9.66 -12.66 11.75
CA LEU A 87 -8.38 -12.79 12.47
C LEU A 87 -7.72 -11.44 12.76
N GLY A 88 -7.97 -10.43 11.91
CA GLY A 88 -7.49 -9.06 12.09
C GLY A 88 -8.43 -8.16 12.89
N ASP A 89 -9.57 -8.66 13.37
CA ASP A 89 -10.67 -7.87 13.93
C ASP A 89 -11.03 -6.65 13.04
N TYR A 90 -11.03 -6.82 11.71
CA TYR A 90 -11.35 -5.75 10.78
C TYR A 90 -12.87 -5.58 10.65
N PRO A 91 -13.42 -4.39 10.92
CA PRO A 91 -14.82 -4.11 10.70
C PRO A 91 -15.04 -3.88 9.21
N LEU A 92 -15.14 -4.97 8.43
CA LEU A 92 -15.49 -4.88 7.02
C LEU A 92 -16.91 -4.34 6.91
N ASN A 93 -16.99 -3.05 6.65
CA ASN A 93 -18.24 -2.35 6.44
C ASN A 93 -18.54 -2.47 4.96
N SER A 94 -19.67 -3.08 4.61
CA SER A 94 -20.25 -2.84 3.30
C SER A 94 -20.74 -1.40 3.30
N PHE A 95 -20.01 -0.49 2.65
CA PHE A 95 -20.62 0.74 2.15
C PHE A 95 -21.81 0.38 1.25
N ASP A 96 -22.69 1.33 0.94
CA ASP A 96 -23.91 1.09 0.16
C ASP A 96 -23.67 0.39 -1.20
N HIS A 97 -22.46 0.48 -1.75
CA HIS A 97 -22.07 -0.17 -3.00
C HIS A 97 -21.49 -1.59 -2.84
N GLY A 98 -21.26 -2.08 -1.62
CA GLY A 98 -20.81 -3.46 -1.35
C GLY A 98 -19.41 -3.83 -1.86
N LEU A 99 -18.56 -2.85 -2.20
CA LEU A 99 -17.22 -3.09 -2.75
C LEU A 99 -16.13 -2.85 -1.71
N LEU A 100 -15.23 -3.83 -1.56
CA LEU A 100 -13.99 -3.74 -0.80
C LEU A 100 -12.81 -3.67 -1.78
N ILE A 101 -11.88 -2.75 -1.57
CA ILE A 101 -10.63 -2.73 -2.34
C ILE A 101 -9.64 -3.66 -1.65
N LEU A 102 -8.93 -4.45 -2.44
CA LEU A 102 -7.86 -5.33 -1.98
C LEU A 102 -6.52 -4.82 -2.50
N ALA A 103 -5.50 -4.88 -1.66
CA ALA A 103 -4.12 -4.73 -2.08
C ALA A 103 -3.30 -5.90 -1.52
N LEU A 104 -2.77 -6.74 -2.39
CA LEU A 104 -2.10 -7.99 -2.07
C LEU A 104 -0.61 -7.82 -2.36
N ARG A 105 0.14 -7.50 -1.32
CA ARG A 105 1.60 -7.36 -1.40
C ARG A 105 2.23 -8.74 -1.62
N GLY A 106 3.14 -8.83 -2.60
CA GLY A 106 3.86 -10.07 -2.87
C GLY A 106 2.98 -11.16 -3.48
N ALA A 107 2.07 -10.80 -4.39
CA ALA A 107 1.13 -11.72 -5.03
C ALA A 107 1.28 -11.70 -6.55
N ALA A 108 1.12 -12.86 -7.18
CA ALA A 108 0.97 -13.03 -8.63
C ALA A 108 -0.14 -14.04 -8.93
N LEU A 109 -0.79 -13.91 -10.09
CA LEU A 109 -1.72 -14.93 -10.60
C LEU A 109 -0.93 -16.20 -10.95
N ALA A 110 -1.44 -17.36 -10.52
CA ALA A 110 -0.71 -18.63 -10.65
C ALA A 110 -0.52 -19.09 -12.11
N ASP A 111 -1.38 -18.64 -13.02
CA ASP A 111 -1.30 -18.90 -14.45
C ASP A 111 -0.40 -17.90 -15.21
N GLY A 112 0.18 -16.91 -14.51
CA GLY A 112 0.99 -15.85 -15.10
C GLY A 112 0.19 -14.78 -15.85
N ALA A 113 -1.14 -14.79 -15.76
CA ALA A 113 -1.96 -13.70 -16.27
C ALA A 113 -1.72 -12.41 -15.47
N ARG A 114 -2.20 -11.30 -16.02
CA ARG A 114 -2.02 -9.95 -15.45
C ARG A 114 -3.28 -9.41 -14.79
N SER A 115 -4.42 -10.01 -15.09
CA SER A 115 -5.68 -9.75 -14.41
C SER A 115 -6.59 -10.97 -14.43
N ALA A 116 -7.51 -11.00 -13.49
CA ALA A 116 -8.63 -11.93 -13.45
C ALA A 116 -9.85 -11.13 -13.00
N GLU A 117 -10.91 -11.09 -13.80
CA GLU A 117 -12.11 -10.26 -13.55
C GLU A 117 -13.33 -11.12 -13.29
N ASP A 118 -14.16 -10.67 -12.36
CA ASP A 118 -15.42 -11.32 -11.99
C ASP A 118 -15.24 -12.83 -11.80
N GLN A 119 -14.48 -13.24 -10.78
CA GLN A 119 -14.22 -14.63 -10.44
C GLN A 119 -14.73 -14.97 -9.03
N THR A 120 -15.17 -16.20 -8.79
CA THR A 120 -15.52 -16.66 -7.42
C THR A 120 -14.28 -17.09 -6.63
N SER A 121 -13.24 -17.54 -7.32
CA SER A 121 -11.93 -17.80 -6.74
C SER A 121 -10.83 -17.39 -7.71
N VAL A 122 -9.65 -17.08 -7.19
CA VAL A 122 -8.47 -16.73 -7.99
C VAL A 122 -7.26 -17.50 -7.45
N SER A 123 -6.62 -18.29 -8.29
CA SER A 123 -5.39 -19.00 -7.95
C SER A 123 -4.20 -18.02 -7.88
N LEU A 124 -3.59 -17.89 -6.71
CA LEU A 124 -2.47 -16.99 -6.46
C LEU A 124 -1.22 -17.75 -6.03
N THR A 125 -0.07 -17.14 -6.28
CA THR A 125 1.23 -17.55 -5.73
C THR A 125 1.86 -16.40 -4.98
N ALA A 126 2.37 -16.69 -3.78
CA ALA A 126 3.18 -15.74 -3.03
C ALA A 126 4.54 -15.54 -3.72
N VAL A 127 4.86 -14.27 -4.02
CA VAL A 127 6.10 -13.84 -4.64
C VAL A 127 6.74 -12.75 -3.79
N ARG A 128 8.08 -12.66 -3.82
CA ARG A 128 8.80 -11.63 -3.07
C ARG A 128 8.78 -10.30 -3.84
N PRO A 129 8.34 -9.17 -3.26
CA PRO A 129 8.49 -7.85 -3.89
C PRO A 129 9.96 -7.51 -4.18
N ASP A 130 10.22 -6.57 -5.10
CA ASP A 130 11.59 -6.16 -5.46
C ASP A 130 11.76 -4.65 -5.72
N HIS A 131 10.73 -3.84 -5.44
CA HIS A 131 10.72 -2.39 -5.65
C HIS A 131 10.95 -1.95 -7.12
N GLU A 132 10.77 -2.85 -8.08
CA GLU A 132 11.01 -2.59 -9.51
C GLU A 132 9.90 -3.14 -10.38
N THR A 133 9.56 -4.42 -10.22
CA THR A 133 8.59 -5.12 -11.06
C THR A 133 7.26 -5.30 -10.35
N TYR A 134 6.21 -5.50 -11.13
CA TYR A 134 4.88 -5.76 -10.59
C TYR A 134 4.82 -7.13 -9.91
N ARG A 135 4.94 -7.12 -8.60
CA ARG A 135 4.88 -8.31 -7.74
C ARG A 135 3.80 -8.22 -6.69
N CYS A 136 2.78 -7.42 -6.97
CA CYS A 136 1.61 -7.25 -6.13
C CYS A 136 0.36 -7.29 -7.01
N LEU A 137 -0.79 -7.48 -6.38
CA LEU A 137 -2.09 -7.31 -7.03
C LEU A 137 -2.89 -6.24 -6.30
N VAL A 138 -3.67 -5.46 -7.05
CA VAL A 138 -4.70 -4.57 -6.53
C VAL A 138 -6.03 -5.03 -7.11
N GLY A 139 -7.09 -5.03 -6.32
CA GLY A 139 -8.34 -5.64 -6.75
C GLY A 139 -9.58 -5.11 -6.05
N VAL A 140 -10.72 -5.69 -6.41
CA VAL A 140 -12.04 -5.39 -5.89
C VAL A 140 -12.70 -6.69 -5.50
N PHE A 141 -13.20 -6.76 -4.28
CA PHE A 141 -14.10 -7.80 -3.82
C PHE A 141 -15.50 -7.22 -3.70
N ASP A 142 -16.41 -7.71 -4.54
CA ASP A 142 -17.83 -7.45 -4.41
C ASP A 142 -18.40 -8.40 -3.37
N ILE A 143 -18.64 -7.88 -2.18
CA ILE A 143 -19.10 -8.65 -1.01
C ILE A 143 -20.49 -9.24 -1.28
N SER A 144 -21.33 -8.51 -2.02
CA SER A 144 -22.73 -8.90 -2.28
C SER A 144 -22.85 -10.03 -3.29
N ARG A 145 -21.97 -10.05 -4.29
CA ARG A 145 -21.94 -11.07 -5.34
C ARG A 145 -20.94 -12.20 -5.08
N ASP A 146 -20.08 -12.04 -4.07
CA ASP A 146 -18.95 -12.92 -3.79
C ASP A 146 -18.02 -13.07 -5.03
N ARG A 147 -17.68 -11.92 -5.64
CA ARG A 147 -16.88 -11.85 -6.87
C ARG A 147 -15.62 -11.03 -6.68
N LEU A 148 -14.53 -11.55 -7.21
CA LEU A 148 -13.19 -11.01 -7.15
C LEU A 148 -12.77 -10.51 -8.53
N SER A 149 -12.19 -9.32 -8.57
CA SER A 149 -11.42 -8.84 -9.72
C SER A 149 -10.06 -8.37 -9.23
N VAL A 150 -8.96 -8.87 -9.80
CA VAL A 150 -7.59 -8.53 -9.38
C VAL A 150 -6.73 -8.16 -10.59
N TYR A 151 -5.78 -7.27 -10.37
CA TYR A 151 -5.01 -6.59 -11.40
C TYR A 151 -3.55 -6.45 -10.97
N GLU A 152 -2.64 -6.68 -11.91
CA GLU A 152 -1.19 -6.51 -11.74
C GLU A 152 -0.88 -5.07 -11.28
N GLY A 153 -0.09 -4.95 -10.21
CA GLY A 153 0.18 -3.67 -9.57
C GLY A 153 1.36 -3.71 -8.60
N SER A 154 1.50 -2.62 -7.84
CA SER A 154 2.51 -2.48 -6.80
C SER A 154 1.91 -1.86 -5.55
N THR A 155 2.31 -2.40 -4.40
CA THR A 155 1.99 -1.87 -3.06
C THR A 155 3.24 -1.46 -2.30
N VAL A 156 4.37 -1.38 -3.00
CA VAL A 156 5.67 -0.99 -2.47
C VAL A 156 6.18 0.21 -3.28
N PRO A 157 6.96 1.12 -2.67
CA PRO A 157 7.53 2.23 -3.40
C PRO A 157 8.62 1.76 -4.37
N ARG A 158 8.93 2.61 -5.35
CA ARG A 158 9.94 2.35 -6.37
C ARG A 158 11.34 2.57 -5.80
N ARG A 159 12.30 1.72 -6.18
CA ARG A 159 13.71 1.79 -5.76
C ARG A 159 14.39 3.15 -5.98
N THR A 160 14.04 3.87 -7.05
CA THR A 160 14.54 5.22 -7.34
C THR A 160 14.05 6.24 -6.32
N GLY A 161 12.78 6.16 -5.90
CA GLY A 161 12.21 6.95 -4.82
C GLY A 161 12.87 6.66 -3.47
N MET A 162 13.10 5.38 -3.18
CA MET A 162 13.81 4.95 -1.97
C MET A 162 15.23 5.53 -1.91
N ALA A 163 16.01 5.36 -2.99
CA ALA A 163 17.36 5.91 -3.10
C ALA A 163 17.37 7.43 -3.02
N ALA A 164 16.42 8.12 -3.66
CA ALA A 164 16.30 9.57 -3.56
C ALA A 164 16.08 10.00 -2.10
N TYR A 165 15.13 9.39 -1.38
CA TYR A 165 14.85 9.73 0.01
C TYR A 165 16.03 9.48 0.95
N ALA A 166 16.71 8.33 0.82
CA ALA A 166 17.87 8.01 1.63
C ALA A 166 19.03 9.00 1.42
N ASN A 167 19.11 9.59 0.22
CA ASN A 167 20.09 10.63 -0.13
C ASN A 167 19.62 12.06 0.18
N GLY A 168 18.56 12.24 0.97
CA GLY A 168 18.03 13.56 1.36
C GLY A 168 17.05 14.18 0.37
N GLY A 169 16.56 13.40 -0.60
CA GLY A 169 15.49 13.82 -1.51
C GLY A 169 14.10 13.74 -0.88
N ARG A 170 13.08 13.76 -1.76
CA ARG A 170 11.67 13.71 -1.36
C ARG A 170 11.36 12.49 -0.51
N ARG A 171 10.40 12.65 0.41
CA ARG A 171 9.92 11.57 1.27
C ARG A 171 9.41 10.40 0.44
N CYS A 172 9.82 9.20 0.86
CA CYS A 172 9.40 7.93 0.30
C CYS A 172 8.96 7.03 1.46
N ASN A 173 7.84 6.33 1.33
CA ASN A 173 7.30 5.44 2.36
C ASN A 173 6.70 4.16 1.80
N MET A 174 6.52 3.19 2.67
CA MET A 174 5.66 2.03 2.45
C MET A 174 4.52 2.06 3.45
N LEU A 175 3.29 1.94 2.97
CA LEU A 175 2.12 1.77 3.81
C LEU A 175 2.13 0.34 4.41
N PRO A 176 2.06 0.16 5.74
CA PRO A 176 2.02 -1.17 6.36
C PRO A 176 0.72 -1.90 6.02
N THR A 177 0.68 -3.21 6.19
CA THR A 177 -0.58 -3.97 6.10
C THR A 177 -1.63 -3.52 7.12
N GLY A 178 -2.91 -3.60 6.76
CA GLY A 178 -4.03 -3.14 7.57
C GLY A 178 -5.29 -2.79 6.76
N LEU A 179 -6.28 -2.21 7.43
CA LEU A 179 -7.51 -1.71 6.84
C LEU A 179 -7.51 -0.17 6.83
N TYR A 180 -7.69 0.41 5.65
CA TYR A 180 -7.58 1.85 5.43
C TYR A 180 -8.85 2.43 4.80
N GLY A 181 -9.16 3.68 5.15
CA GLY A 181 -10.22 4.45 4.50
C GLY A 181 -9.70 5.15 3.26
N TYR A 182 -10.36 4.93 2.13
CA TYR A 182 -10.08 5.61 0.87
C TYR A 182 -11.31 6.34 0.35
N CYS A 183 -11.12 7.35 -0.49
CA CYS A 183 -12.18 8.11 -1.11
C CYS A 183 -11.88 8.37 -2.60
N VAL A 184 -12.89 8.36 -3.46
CA VAL A 184 -12.73 8.74 -4.87
C VAL A 184 -12.44 10.24 -4.95
N GLY A 185 -11.22 10.58 -5.33
CA GLY A 185 -10.75 11.95 -5.42
C GLY A 185 -9.89 12.17 -6.66
N ASN A 186 -9.00 13.16 -6.58
CA ASN A 186 -7.99 13.41 -7.60
C ASN A 186 -6.60 13.19 -7.02
N HIS A 187 -5.61 12.83 -7.83
CA HIS A 187 -4.20 12.85 -7.45
C HIS A 187 -3.54 14.09 -8.07
N TYR A 188 -2.85 14.89 -7.26
CA TYR A 188 -2.30 16.18 -7.67
C TYR A 188 -0.78 16.11 -7.78
N SER A 189 -0.25 16.65 -8.87
CA SER A 189 1.19 16.79 -9.05
C SER A 189 1.56 18.17 -9.58
N LYS A 190 2.81 18.57 -9.41
CA LYS A 190 3.36 19.82 -9.97
C LYS A 190 4.49 19.49 -10.94
N ARG A 191 4.37 19.96 -12.19
CA ARG A 191 5.40 19.85 -13.22
C ARG A 191 5.69 21.21 -13.83
N LYS A 192 6.94 21.69 -13.70
CA LYS A 192 7.40 22.98 -14.27
C LYS A 192 6.44 24.16 -13.97
N GLY A 193 5.90 24.20 -12.75
CA GLY A 193 4.95 25.24 -12.32
C GLY A 193 3.48 25.01 -12.71
N GLN A 194 3.17 23.97 -13.49
CA GLN A 194 1.80 23.57 -13.80
C GLN A 194 1.31 22.49 -12.84
N VAL A 195 0.06 22.58 -12.41
CA VAL A 195 -0.61 21.54 -11.63
C VAL A 195 -1.20 20.51 -12.61
N LEU A 196 -0.78 19.26 -12.46
CA LEU A 196 -1.34 18.10 -13.17
C LEU A 196 -2.33 17.41 -12.23
N VAL A 197 -3.48 17.02 -12.77
CA VAL A 197 -4.55 16.39 -12.00
C VAL A 197 -4.90 15.05 -12.64
N LEU A 198 -4.81 13.98 -11.86
CA LEU A 198 -5.33 12.67 -12.23
C LEU A 198 -6.69 12.51 -11.57
N HIS A 199 -7.75 12.49 -12.39
CA HIS A 199 -9.10 12.44 -11.90
C HIS A 199 -9.55 11.02 -11.57
N HIS A 200 -10.38 10.91 -10.53
CA HIS A 200 -11.11 9.69 -10.14
C HIS A 200 -10.19 8.53 -9.73
N VAL A 201 -9.18 8.86 -8.94
CA VAL A 201 -8.32 7.90 -8.23
C VAL A 201 -8.88 7.64 -6.83
N LEU A 202 -8.35 6.64 -6.14
CA LEU A 202 -8.64 6.47 -4.71
C LEU A 202 -7.59 7.18 -3.88
N ARG A 203 -7.98 8.13 -3.03
CA ARG A 203 -7.10 8.82 -2.08
C ARG A 203 -7.20 8.22 -0.69
N LEU A 204 -6.08 8.03 -0.01
CA LEU A 204 -6.08 7.70 1.42
C LEU A 204 -6.67 8.89 2.19
N GLY A 205 -7.87 8.72 2.73
CA GLY A 205 -8.61 9.85 3.26
C GLY A 205 -10.10 9.61 3.43
N ARG A 206 -10.77 10.64 3.94
CA ARG A 206 -12.23 10.63 4.18
C ARG A 206 -13.01 11.45 3.17
N GLY A 207 -12.32 12.11 2.24
CA GLY A 207 -12.91 13.00 1.27
C GLY A 207 -12.06 13.13 0.00
N PRO A 208 -12.60 13.81 -1.02
CA PRO A 208 -12.02 13.81 -2.35
C PRO A 208 -10.85 14.79 -2.53
N GLU A 209 -10.60 15.68 -1.56
CA GLU A 209 -9.59 16.73 -1.64
C GLU A 209 -8.35 16.45 -0.78
N PRO A 210 -7.21 17.12 -1.05
CA PRO A 210 -6.00 16.96 -0.24
C PRO A 210 -6.17 17.32 1.24
N ALA A 211 -7.09 18.23 1.56
CA ALA A 211 -7.39 18.62 2.93
C ALA A 211 -8.11 17.51 3.74
N ASP A 212 -8.67 16.51 3.05
CA ASP A 212 -9.39 15.39 3.66
C ASP A 212 -8.52 14.14 3.86
N ALA A 213 -7.21 14.28 3.64
CA ALA A 213 -6.26 13.20 3.81
C ALA A 213 -6.21 12.72 5.26
N SER A 214 -5.99 11.43 5.45
CA SER A 214 -5.95 10.80 6.77
C SER A 214 -4.52 10.54 7.21
N ASP A 215 -4.26 10.78 8.49
CA ASP A 215 -3.02 10.33 9.13
C ASP A 215 -2.85 8.82 8.94
N ALA A 216 -1.61 8.40 8.73
CA ALA A 216 -1.20 7.01 8.74
C ALA A 216 0.18 6.89 9.39
N LEU A 217 0.42 5.74 10.04
CA LEU A 217 1.77 5.36 10.43
C LEU A 217 2.40 4.63 9.24
N VAL A 218 3.42 5.24 8.63
CA VAL A 218 4.11 4.70 7.46
C VAL A 218 5.53 4.29 7.79
N LEU A 219 6.09 3.35 7.03
CA LEU A 219 7.48 2.91 7.19
C LEU A 219 8.39 3.67 6.22
N ARG A 220 9.58 4.07 6.67
CA ARG A 220 10.60 4.77 5.88
C ARG A 220 12.00 4.23 6.15
N THR A 221 12.78 4.03 5.09
CA THR A 221 14.17 3.56 5.17
C THR A 221 15.15 4.65 4.72
N ARG A 222 16.30 4.74 5.38
CA ARG A 222 17.42 5.64 5.02
C ARG A 222 18.79 4.97 5.10
N ASN A 223 18.85 3.74 5.60
CA ASN A 223 20.07 3.07 6.05
C ASN A 223 20.52 1.93 5.13
N ASP A 224 19.60 1.24 4.46
CA ASP A 224 19.97 0.11 3.59
C ASP A 224 19.04 -0.08 2.37
N LEU A 225 18.06 0.80 2.16
CA LEU A 225 17.05 0.68 1.10
C LEU A 225 16.27 -0.64 1.14
N ALA A 226 16.03 -1.17 2.33
CA ALA A 226 15.03 -2.21 2.57
C ALA A 226 14.07 -1.77 3.66
N TYR A 227 12.80 -2.11 3.51
CA TYR A 227 11.77 -1.81 4.50
C TYR A 227 11.78 -2.88 5.60
N GLY A 228 12.50 -2.60 6.69
CA GLY A 228 12.81 -3.51 7.79
C GLY A 228 12.12 -3.21 9.13
N THR A 229 12.33 -4.06 10.13
CA THR A 229 11.77 -3.88 11.48
C THR A 229 12.48 -2.81 12.31
N GLN A 230 13.65 -2.37 11.85
CA GLN A 230 14.46 -1.32 12.50
C GLN A 230 14.32 0.06 11.84
N ASP A 231 13.45 0.16 10.83
CA ASP A 231 13.21 1.41 10.11
C ASP A 231 12.40 2.43 10.88
N ILE A 232 12.30 3.61 10.29
CA ILE A 232 11.57 4.74 10.85
C ILE A 232 10.07 4.54 10.61
N TRP A 233 9.33 4.45 11.70
CA TRP A 233 7.87 4.53 11.68
C TRP A 233 7.45 5.98 11.87
N ASP A 234 6.86 6.55 10.83
CA ASP A 234 6.53 7.98 10.73
C ASP A 234 5.01 8.17 10.76
N LEU A 235 4.51 8.85 11.79
CA LEU A 235 3.11 9.27 11.86
C LEU A 235 2.94 10.56 11.07
N THR A 236 2.29 10.49 9.92
CA THR A 236 2.20 11.60 8.96
C THR A 236 0.88 11.55 8.19
N ASP A 237 0.57 12.63 7.46
CA ASP A 237 -0.34 12.61 6.32
C ASP A 237 0.50 12.26 5.08
N PRO A 238 0.53 10.99 4.60
CA PRO A 238 1.37 10.63 3.45
C PRO A 238 0.74 11.05 2.12
N ARG A 239 -0.56 11.38 2.10
CA ARG A 239 -1.36 11.64 0.88
C ARG A 239 -1.26 10.56 -0.19
N ASP A 240 -0.96 9.32 0.22
CA ASP A 240 -0.87 8.17 -0.68
C ASP A 240 -2.20 7.92 -1.41
N ASN A 241 -2.13 7.51 -2.67
CA ASN A 241 -3.30 7.22 -3.50
C ASN A 241 -3.16 5.85 -4.18
N ILE A 242 -4.24 5.38 -4.82
CA ILE A 242 -4.22 4.28 -5.80
C ILE A 242 -4.43 4.89 -7.17
N HIS A 243 -3.43 4.80 -8.05
CA HIS A 243 -3.44 5.43 -9.37
C HIS A 243 -2.77 4.53 -10.44
N PRO A 244 -2.78 4.88 -11.74
CA PRO A 244 -2.09 4.07 -12.75
C PRO A 244 -0.57 4.15 -12.56
N ALA A 245 0.15 3.12 -12.97
CA ALA A 245 1.60 3.05 -12.83
C ALA A 245 2.36 3.82 -13.92
N PHE A 246 1.72 4.04 -15.08
CA PHE A 246 2.20 4.73 -16.29
C PHE A 246 3.45 4.17 -16.97
N ILE A 247 4.08 3.16 -16.38
CA ILE A 247 5.24 2.47 -16.94
C ILE A 247 4.81 1.02 -17.20
N LYS A 248 5.18 0.47 -18.36
CA LYS A 248 4.64 -0.83 -18.78
C LYS A 248 5.16 -2.01 -17.96
N ASP A 249 6.46 -2.01 -17.65
CA ASP A 249 7.18 -3.14 -17.03
C ASP A 249 7.77 -2.79 -15.64
N SER A 250 7.43 -1.60 -15.13
CA SER A 250 7.79 -1.07 -13.80
C SER A 250 6.66 -0.16 -13.36
N PHE A 251 6.73 0.40 -12.16
CA PHE A 251 5.78 1.41 -11.67
C PHE A 251 6.53 2.66 -11.20
N SER A 252 5.79 3.69 -10.81
CA SER A 252 6.33 4.91 -10.20
C SER A 252 5.54 5.25 -8.96
N SER A 253 6.22 5.18 -7.80
CA SER A 253 5.61 5.41 -6.50
C SER A 253 6.65 5.84 -5.48
N LEU A 254 6.35 6.93 -4.74
CA LEU A 254 7.02 7.27 -3.49
C LEU A 254 6.25 6.79 -2.25
N GLY A 255 5.12 6.09 -2.42
CA GLY A 255 4.24 5.66 -1.32
C GLY A 255 2.87 5.20 -1.81
N CYS A 256 2.37 5.82 -2.89
CA CYS A 256 1.14 5.41 -3.57
C CYS A 256 1.15 3.94 -3.99
N LEU A 257 -0.03 3.34 -4.04
CA LEU A 257 -0.24 2.05 -4.66
C LEU A 257 -0.51 2.29 -6.16
N THR A 258 -0.05 1.39 -7.00
CA THR A 258 -0.19 1.55 -8.45
C THR A 258 -0.80 0.33 -9.09
N VAL A 259 -1.64 0.52 -10.10
CA VAL A 259 -2.12 -0.54 -10.99
C VAL A 259 -1.49 -0.34 -12.36
N ARG A 260 -1.07 -1.42 -13.02
CA ARG A 260 -0.46 -1.34 -14.35
C ARG A 260 -1.40 -0.69 -15.36
N GLY A 261 -0.85 0.12 -16.26
CA GLY A 261 -1.61 0.92 -17.23
C GLY A 261 -1.38 2.42 -17.04
N SER A 262 -2.12 3.23 -17.79
CA SER A 262 -1.94 4.69 -17.87
C SER A 262 -3.28 5.43 -17.84
N GLN A 263 -3.23 6.75 -17.71
CA GLN A 263 -4.38 7.65 -17.84
C GLN A 263 -3.91 9.04 -18.29
N ALA A 264 -4.72 9.74 -19.08
CA ALA A 264 -4.47 11.16 -19.37
C ALA A 264 -4.63 12.05 -18.11
N PHE A 265 -3.88 13.15 -18.05
CA PHE A 265 -3.92 14.15 -16.97
C PHE A 265 -4.94 15.28 -17.24
N ASP A 266 -5.94 15.03 -18.09
CA ASP A 266 -6.99 15.99 -18.40
C ASP A 266 -8.34 15.56 -17.80
N ASP A 267 -9.33 16.45 -17.88
CA ASP A 267 -10.70 16.17 -17.45
C ASP A 267 -11.34 15.05 -18.30
N SER A 268 -10.75 14.69 -19.45
CA SER A 268 -11.17 13.59 -20.32
C SER A 268 -10.66 12.23 -19.83
N SER A 269 -10.87 11.99 -18.54
CA SER A 269 -10.59 10.73 -17.81
C SER A 269 -11.24 9.45 -18.39
N ALA A 270 -11.79 9.52 -19.61
CA ALA A 270 -12.51 8.50 -20.35
C ALA A 270 -11.66 7.29 -20.76
N GLU A 271 -10.33 7.38 -20.85
CA GLU A 271 -9.51 6.25 -21.30
C GLU A 271 -8.30 6.01 -20.39
N GLY A 272 -8.52 5.29 -19.29
CA GLY A 272 -7.44 4.49 -18.72
C GLY A 272 -7.01 3.41 -19.73
N SER A 273 -5.77 2.94 -19.66
CA SER A 273 -5.29 1.78 -20.42
C SER A 273 -5.14 0.53 -19.54
N ASP A 274 -5.04 -0.63 -20.18
CA ASP A 274 -4.66 -1.91 -19.58
C ASP A 274 -5.43 -2.25 -18.29
N GLU A 275 -4.74 -2.79 -17.29
CA GLU A 275 -5.32 -3.23 -16.02
C GLU A 275 -5.92 -2.07 -15.20
N TRP A 276 -5.39 -0.85 -15.33
CA TRP A 276 -5.96 0.34 -14.69
C TRP A 276 -7.37 0.65 -15.20
N LYS A 277 -7.62 0.51 -16.51
CA LYS A 277 -8.97 0.67 -17.08
C LYS A 277 -9.95 -0.33 -16.47
N GLN A 278 -9.53 -1.59 -16.38
CA GLN A 278 -10.32 -2.69 -15.83
C GLN A 278 -10.61 -2.46 -14.35
N PHE A 279 -9.58 -2.13 -13.55
CA PHE A 279 -9.72 -1.78 -12.14
C PHE A 279 -10.70 -0.65 -11.91
N ARG A 280 -10.62 0.43 -12.69
CA ARG A 280 -11.59 1.54 -12.60
C ARG A 280 -13.01 1.08 -12.90
N GLY A 281 -13.20 0.18 -13.86
CA GLY A 281 -14.50 -0.44 -14.14
C GLY A 281 -15.03 -1.22 -12.95
N ALA A 282 -14.25 -2.17 -12.44
CA ALA A 282 -14.63 -3.02 -11.30
C ALA A 282 -14.87 -2.22 -10.01
N ALA A 283 -14.04 -1.22 -9.74
CA ALA A 283 -14.17 -0.34 -8.58
C ALA A 283 -15.19 0.79 -8.80
N GLN A 284 -15.77 0.94 -10.00
CA GLN A 284 -16.72 1.98 -10.36
C GLN A 284 -16.16 3.41 -10.20
N LEU A 285 -14.91 3.64 -10.59
CA LEU A 285 -14.22 4.92 -10.43
C LEU A 285 -14.51 5.89 -11.58
N SER A 286 -15.32 6.91 -11.31
CA SER A 286 -15.76 7.92 -12.28
C SER A 286 -16.08 9.25 -11.63
N GLY A 287 -16.37 10.28 -12.43
CA GLY A 287 -16.87 11.57 -11.91
C GLY A 287 -18.16 11.45 -11.12
N ALA A 288 -19.05 10.53 -11.50
CA ALA A 288 -20.30 10.27 -10.78
C ALA A 288 -20.09 9.64 -9.39
N THR A 289 -18.91 9.08 -9.13
CA THR A 289 -18.57 8.45 -7.86
C THR A 289 -17.56 9.25 -7.04
N ARG A 290 -17.24 10.49 -7.43
CA ARG A 290 -16.41 11.40 -6.64
C ARG A 290 -16.96 11.54 -5.21
N GLY A 291 -16.09 11.47 -4.22
CA GLY A 291 -16.47 11.52 -2.80
C GLY A 291 -16.92 10.18 -2.22
N ARG A 292 -17.13 9.14 -3.05
CA ARG A 292 -17.49 7.80 -2.56
C ARG A 292 -16.34 7.20 -1.76
N SER A 293 -16.66 6.69 -0.58
CA SER A 293 -15.71 6.06 0.32
C SER A 293 -15.57 4.57 0.07
N TYR A 294 -14.36 4.05 0.27
CA TYR A 294 -14.01 2.64 0.16
C TYR A 294 -13.19 2.24 1.39
N GLN A 295 -13.21 0.95 1.69
CA GLN A 295 -12.20 0.31 2.54
C GLN A 295 -11.17 -0.33 1.64
N LEU A 296 -9.90 -0.18 2.00
CA LEU A 296 -8.78 -0.91 1.42
C LEU A 296 -8.25 -1.88 2.47
N LEU A 297 -8.35 -3.17 2.17
CA LEU A 297 -7.65 -4.21 2.90
C LEU A 297 -6.28 -4.46 2.22
N LEU A 298 -5.22 -3.95 2.83
CA LEU A 298 -3.84 -4.18 2.41
C LEU A 298 -3.26 -5.33 3.24
N THR A 299 -2.93 -6.43 2.57
CA THR A 299 -2.40 -7.65 3.19
C THR A 299 -1.27 -8.24 2.36
N THR A 300 -0.67 -9.35 2.81
CA THR A 300 0.37 -10.07 2.05
C THR A 300 -0.15 -11.40 1.52
N ALA A 301 0.36 -11.85 0.37
CA ALA A 301 0.07 -13.20 -0.11
C ALA A 301 0.58 -14.29 0.85
N HIS A 302 1.69 -14.03 1.56
CA HIS A 302 2.23 -14.92 2.59
C HIS A 302 1.21 -15.12 3.72
N GLU A 303 0.57 -14.06 4.19
CA GLU A 303 -0.46 -14.14 5.22
C GLU A 303 -1.68 -14.94 4.76
N LEU A 304 -2.17 -14.67 3.56
CA LEU A 304 -3.31 -15.39 3.00
C LEU A 304 -3.00 -16.87 2.76
N ALA A 305 -1.79 -17.20 2.29
CA ALA A 305 -1.31 -18.58 2.16
C ALA A 305 -1.27 -19.29 3.52
N ALA A 306 -0.77 -18.63 4.57
CA ALA A 306 -0.73 -19.18 5.92
C ALA A 306 -2.14 -19.44 6.48
N ILE A 307 -3.07 -18.51 6.30
CA ILE A 307 -4.47 -18.65 6.76
C ILE A 307 -5.17 -19.78 6.00
N SER A 308 -4.96 -19.87 4.68
CA SER A 308 -5.52 -20.93 3.84
C SER A 308 -5.06 -22.33 4.29
N ALA A 309 -3.78 -22.46 4.66
CA ALA A 309 -3.17 -23.73 5.03
C ALA A 309 -3.33 -24.14 6.50
N THR A 310 -3.87 -23.27 7.37
CA THR A 310 -3.89 -23.50 8.83
C THR A 310 -5.33 -23.57 9.35
N THR A 311 -5.69 -24.68 10.01
CA THR A 311 -7.00 -24.84 10.67
C THR A 311 -6.86 -25.59 12.00
N PRO A 312 -7.25 -25.01 13.15
CA PRO A 312 -7.75 -23.64 13.33
C PRO A 312 -6.64 -22.59 13.12
N ALA A 313 -7.00 -21.37 12.69
CA ALA A 313 -6.04 -20.31 12.40
C ALA A 313 -5.85 -19.31 13.57
N ASP A 314 -6.31 -19.64 14.77
CA ASP A 314 -6.29 -18.73 15.92
C ASP A 314 -4.86 -18.28 16.30
N GLY A 315 -3.86 -19.12 16.01
CA GLY A 315 -2.44 -18.74 16.18
C GLY A 315 -1.96 -17.65 15.21
N LEU A 316 -2.75 -17.29 14.20
CA LEU A 316 -2.48 -16.26 13.20
C LEU A 316 -3.21 -14.94 13.46
N ILE A 317 -3.90 -14.80 14.61
CA ILE A 317 -4.52 -13.51 15.00
C ILE A 317 -3.44 -12.43 15.03
N CYS A 318 -3.73 -11.31 14.37
CA CYS A 318 -2.79 -10.21 14.26
C CYS A 318 -3.53 -8.87 14.15
N LEU A 319 -3.43 -8.04 15.19
CA LEU A 319 -4.05 -6.71 15.24
C LEU A 319 -3.08 -5.68 14.66
N ARG A 320 -3.58 -4.81 13.79
CA ARG A 320 -2.80 -3.72 13.17
C ARG A 320 -3.73 -2.59 12.76
N GLN A 321 -3.21 -1.62 11.99
CA GLN A 321 -3.98 -0.47 11.53
C GLN A 321 -5.37 -0.89 11.01
N GLY A 322 -6.42 -0.29 11.56
CA GLY A 322 -7.81 -0.54 11.19
C GLY A 322 -8.50 -1.71 11.91
N SER A 323 -7.78 -2.48 12.74
CA SER A 323 -8.42 -3.43 13.67
C SER A 323 -9.37 -2.68 14.63
N TYR A 324 -10.47 -3.32 15.02
CA TYR A 324 -11.48 -2.73 15.89
C TYR A 324 -12.11 -3.75 16.84
N GLY A 325 -12.22 -3.40 18.13
CA GLY A 325 -13.00 -4.16 19.10
C GLY A 325 -12.30 -4.38 20.44
N GLU A 326 -12.79 -5.36 21.20
CA GLU A 326 -12.39 -5.58 22.59
C GLU A 326 -10.91 -5.94 22.75
N ARG A 327 -10.36 -6.72 21.81
CA ARG A 327 -8.92 -7.03 21.76
C ARG A 327 -8.09 -5.75 21.63
N VAL A 328 -8.47 -4.86 20.71
CA VAL A 328 -7.81 -3.56 20.54
C VAL A 328 -7.93 -2.71 21.82
N ARG A 329 -9.09 -2.67 22.47
CA ARG A 329 -9.27 -1.96 23.73
C ARG A 329 -8.33 -2.44 24.82
N ARG A 330 -8.15 -3.76 24.95
CA ARG A 330 -7.18 -4.36 25.89
C ARG A 330 -5.75 -3.97 25.55
N LEU A 331 -5.37 -3.99 24.27
CA LEU A 331 -4.06 -3.53 23.81
C LEU A 331 -3.85 -2.05 24.17
N GLN A 332 -4.82 -1.19 23.89
CA GLN A 332 -4.76 0.23 24.22
C GLN A 332 -4.57 0.48 25.72
N GLY A 333 -5.28 -0.29 26.56
CA GLY A 333 -5.11 -0.25 28.01
C GLY A 333 -3.69 -0.59 28.47
N GLN A 334 -3.06 -1.59 27.84
CA GLN A 334 -1.66 -1.96 28.14
C GLN A 334 -0.64 -0.96 27.61
N LEU A 335 -0.95 -0.29 26.49
CA LEU A 335 -0.10 0.77 25.92
C LEU A 335 -0.27 2.13 26.65
N GLY A 336 -1.26 2.26 27.55
CA GLY A 336 -1.54 3.51 28.25
C GLY A 336 -2.11 4.61 27.36
N VAL A 337 -2.78 4.25 26.26
CA VAL A 337 -3.43 5.20 25.34
C VAL A 337 -4.95 5.17 25.49
N ALA A 338 -5.65 6.08 24.80
CA ALA A 338 -7.11 6.11 24.79
C ALA A 338 -7.69 4.77 24.32
N GLN A 339 -8.68 4.27 25.06
CA GLN A 339 -9.35 2.99 24.82
C GLN A 339 -10.61 3.20 23.95
N ASP A 340 -10.42 3.58 22.69
CA ASP A 340 -11.50 3.90 21.76
C ASP A 340 -11.94 2.73 20.87
N LEU A 341 -11.46 1.52 21.18
CA LEU A 341 -11.69 0.27 20.42
C LEU A 341 -11.01 0.25 19.05
N SER A 342 -10.39 1.33 18.56
CA SER A 342 -9.86 1.43 17.21
C SER A 342 -8.33 1.49 17.18
N LEU A 343 -7.71 0.57 16.44
CA LEU A 343 -6.28 0.60 16.20
C LEU A 343 -6.01 1.56 15.04
N GLY A 344 -6.14 2.86 15.32
CA GLY A 344 -5.76 3.93 14.42
C GLY A 344 -4.25 4.26 14.46
N PRO A 345 -3.82 5.28 13.71
CA PRO A 345 -2.40 5.61 13.53
C PRO A 345 -1.68 5.92 14.84
N ARG A 346 -2.37 6.58 15.79
CA ARG A 346 -1.82 6.91 17.12
C ARG A 346 -1.63 5.67 18.00
N THR A 347 -2.56 4.71 17.93
CA THR A 347 -2.41 3.42 18.62
C THR A 347 -1.24 2.62 18.02
N ALA A 348 -1.11 2.61 16.69
CA ALA A 348 0.00 1.97 15.99
C ALA A 348 1.36 2.63 16.35
N GLU A 349 1.41 3.95 16.47
CA GLU A 349 2.60 4.69 16.89
C GLU A 349 2.99 4.33 18.34
N ALA A 350 2.02 4.27 19.26
CA ALA A 350 2.26 3.87 20.64
C ALA A 350 2.75 2.42 20.75
N LEU A 351 2.15 1.50 19.97
CA LEU A 351 2.60 0.11 19.88
C LEU A 351 4.05 0.03 19.39
N THR A 352 4.39 0.80 18.36
CA THR A 352 5.75 0.86 17.82
C THR A 352 6.75 1.36 18.86
N LYS A 353 6.42 2.45 19.59
CA LYS A 353 7.28 2.98 20.66
C LYS A 353 7.49 1.94 21.76
N ALA A 354 6.44 1.22 22.16
CA ALA A 354 6.54 0.15 23.14
C ALA A 354 7.40 -1.02 22.64
N GLN A 355 7.25 -1.43 21.38
CA GLN A 355 8.06 -2.48 20.76
C GLN A 355 9.54 -2.11 20.74
N PHE A 356 9.89 -0.90 20.28
CA PHE A 356 11.28 -0.44 20.30
C PHE A 356 11.87 -0.36 21.70
N ALA A 357 11.10 0.13 22.68
CA ALA A 357 11.57 0.26 24.06
C ALA A 357 11.94 -1.10 24.68
N VAL A 358 11.24 -2.17 24.31
CA VAL A 358 11.44 -3.51 24.89
C VAL A 358 12.38 -4.38 24.04
N LEU A 359 12.27 -4.28 22.70
CA LEU A 359 12.87 -5.24 21.77
C LEU A 359 13.96 -4.63 20.87
N GLY A 360 14.05 -3.31 20.77
CA GLY A 360 14.94 -2.62 19.84
C GLY A 360 14.53 -2.69 18.37
N PHE A 361 13.33 -3.20 18.07
CA PHE A 361 12.71 -3.21 16.74
C PHE A 361 11.18 -3.09 16.86
N SER A 362 10.49 -2.84 15.75
CA SER A 362 9.02 -2.77 15.68
C SER A 362 8.48 -3.42 14.42
N THR A 363 7.30 -4.01 14.53
CA THR A 363 6.47 -4.46 13.40
C THR A 363 5.19 -3.64 13.24
N ALA A 364 4.91 -2.71 14.18
CA ALA A 364 3.65 -1.97 14.32
C ALA A 364 2.39 -2.87 14.34
N THR A 365 2.57 -4.16 14.62
CA THR A 365 1.53 -5.18 14.65
C THR A 365 1.56 -5.90 15.99
N TRP A 366 0.40 -6.27 16.51
CA TRP A 366 0.29 -7.16 17.65
C TRP A 366 -0.03 -8.56 17.14
N SER A 367 0.61 -9.57 17.71
CA SER A 367 0.34 -10.99 17.50
C SER A 367 0.62 -11.74 18.79
N ALA A 368 0.18 -13.00 18.92
CA ALA A 368 0.48 -13.82 20.12
C ALA A 368 2.00 -13.93 20.40
N ARG A 369 2.80 -14.05 19.34
CA ARG A 369 4.27 -14.05 19.42
C ARG A 369 4.81 -12.72 19.94
N MET A 370 4.33 -11.61 19.38
CA MET A 370 4.74 -10.26 19.81
C MET A 370 4.34 -9.99 21.27
N ALA A 371 3.13 -10.38 21.66
CA ALA A 371 2.64 -10.24 23.02
C ALA A 371 3.55 -10.95 24.03
N THR A 372 3.95 -12.18 23.72
CA THR A 372 4.87 -12.97 24.56
C THR A 372 6.22 -12.27 24.72
N MET A 373 6.78 -11.73 23.63
CA MET A 373 8.07 -11.02 23.66
C MET A 373 8.01 -9.70 24.44
N MET A 374 6.86 -9.02 24.40
CA MET A 374 6.64 -7.77 25.11
C MET A 374 6.13 -7.95 26.55
N GLY A 375 5.79 -9.18 26.97
CA GLY A 375 5.14 -9.44 28.25
C GLY A 375 3.71 -8.90 28.36
N LEU A 376 3.01 -8.76 27.23
CA LEU A 376 1.61 -8.31 27.19
C LEU A 376 0.66 -9.48 27.52
N GLN A 377 -0.39 -9.20 28.29
CA GLN A 377 -1.40 -10.18 28.71
C GLN A 377 -2.66 -10.03 27.86
N PHE A 378 -3.20 -11.13 27.31
CA PHE A 378 -4.33 -11.07 26.36
C PHE A 378 -5.44 -12.07 26.65
#